data_AF-G5B5Y5-F1
#
_entry.id   AF-G5B5Y5-F1
#
_cell.length_a   1.000
_cell.length_b   1.000
_cell.length_c   1.000
_cell.angle_alpha   90.00
_cell.angle_beta   90.00
_cell.angle_gamma   90.00
#
_symmetry.space_group_name_H-M   'P 1'
#
loop_
_entity.id
_entity.type
_entity.pdbx_description
1 polymer ?
#
loop_
_entity_poly.entity_id
_entity_poly.type
_entity_poly.pdbx_seq_one_letter_code
_entity_poly.pdbx_strand_id
1 'polypeptide(L)'
;MWTSDEIAQLCYEHYRIRLPKQGKPEPNREWTLLAAVVKIQSPPDQGCDTPDKPVQVTKEVVSMGTGTKCIGQSKMRKSGDVLNDSHAEVIARRSFQRYLFHQLQLAANLKEDSIFVPGTQRGQWKLRPDLSFVFFSSHTPCGDASIIPMLGFEEQPCCPVSRDWAKTSSVEASGNLEASENKRTCEDPDSPITKKMRLGTPARLVANDAAHCDKQGSDPVAPDVSIPNIPLEELASVPGIASCGVKVVDVYRTGAKCVPGEAGDPRKPGAEYHQVGLLRVKPGRGDRTCSMSCSDKVARWNVLGCQGSLLMHFLEEPIYLSAVVIGKCPYSQEAMHRALIGRCQNVSALPKGFGVQELKIQQSHLLFEKSRCAVQAKRPDSLGRLVPCGAAISWSAVPEEPLDVTANGFPQGTTKKGIGNLQARSRISKVALFRSFQKLLSSIAEDKWPYSLRVQKLHTYLEYKKAASTYQEAWSTLRKQAFGSWIRNPPDYHQFE
;
A
#
# COMPACT_ATOMS: atom_id res chain seq x y z
N MET A 1 3.44 19.19 19.59
CA MET A 1 3.47 17.73 19.44
C MET A 1 2.25 17.28 18.62
N TRP A 2 2.27 16.08 18.00
CA TRP A 2 1.10 15.50 17.33
C TRP A 2 0.82 14.09 17.86
N THR A 3 -0.43 13.64 17.81
CA THR A 3 -0.86 12.28 18.19
C THR A 3 -1.26 11.45 16.96
N SER A 4 -1.27 10.13 17.10
CA SER A 4 -1.70 9.21 16.03
C SER A 4 -3.15 9.47 15.60
N ASP A 5 -4.03 9.79 16.54
CA ASP A 5 -5.44 10.10 16.28
C ASP A 5 -5.63 11.41 15.51
N GLU A 6 -4.84 12.45 15.81
CA GLU A 6 -4.86 13.70 15.04
C GLU A 6 -4.43 13.48 13.58
N ILE A 7 -3.38 12.66 13.35
CA ILE A 7 -2.92 12.32 12.00
C ILE A 7 -4.00 11.53 11.25
N ALA A 8 -4.61 10.53 11.89
CA ALA A 8 -5.66 9.73 11.29
C ALA A 8 -6.91 10.57 10.98
N GLN A 9 -7.35 11.42 11.92
CA GLN A 9 -8.49 12.31 11.74
C GLN A 9 -8.26 13.28 10.59
N LEU A 10 -7.09 13.92 10.51
CA LEU A 10 -6.72 14.80 9.40
C LEU A 10 -6.81 14.07 8.05
N CYS A 11 -6.33 12.83 7.98
CA CYS A 11 -6.36 12.02 6.76
C CYS A 11 -7.79 11.60 6.38
N TYR A 12 -8.61 11.19 7.35
CA TYR A 12 -10.02 10.83 7.11
C TYR A 12 -10.85 12.03 6.69
N GLU A 13 -10.62 13.18 7.31
CA GLU A 13 -11.33 14.41 6.99
C GLU A 13 -10.97 14.93 5.60
N HIS A 14 -9.69 14.89 5.25
CA HIS A 14 -9.25 15.20 3.90
C HIS A 14 -9.90 14.25 2.88
N TYR A 15 -9.94 12.94 3.15
CA TYR A 15 -10.62 11.98 2.30
C TYR A 15 -12.11 12.32 2.13
N ARG A 16 -12.79 12.70 3.22
CA ARG A 16 -14.23 12.99 3.24
C ARG A 16 -14.58 14.27 2.47
N ILE A 17 -13.88 15.37 2.77
CA ILE A 17 -14.18 16.71 2.26
C ILE A 17 -13.51 16.99 0.92
N ARG A 18 -12.21 16.71 0.78
CA ARG A 18 -11.42 17.17 -0.37
C ARG A 18 -11.51 16.25 -1.58
N LEU A 19 -11.78 14.95 -1.38
CA LEU A 19 -11.90 14.02 -2.50
C LEU A 19 -13.35 13.92 -3.01
N PRO A 20 -13.54 13.89 -4.35
CA PRO A 20 -14.85 13.76 -4.97
C PRO A 20 -15.47 12.38 -4.71
N LYS A 21 -16.75 12.23 -5.03
CA LYS A 21 -17.45 10.93 -4.94
C LYS A 21 -16.91 9.91 -5.93
N GLN A 22 -16.39 10.34 -7.08
CA GLN A 22 -15.84 9.46 -8.10
C GLN A 22 -14.67 8.63 -7.56
N GLY A 23 -14.73 7.32 -7.80
CA GLY A 23 -13.70 6.37 -7.34
C GLY A 23 -13.82 5.96 -5.87
N LYS A 24 -14.70 6.59 -5.07
CA LYS A 24 -15.02 6.13 -3.72
C LYS A 24 -15.86 4.83 -3.81
N PRO A 25 -15.72 3.92 -2.83
CA PRO A 25 -16.47 2.67 -2.83
C PRO A 25 -17.98 2.91 -2.86
N GLU A 26 -18.68 2.08 -3.62
CA GLU A 26 -20.15 2.02 -3.56
C GLU A 26 -20.60 1.78 -2.11
N PRO A 27 -21.49 2.65 -1.56
CA PRO A 27 -22.00 2.49 -0.21
C PRO A 27 -22.60 1.10 -0.07
N ASN A 28 -22.35 0.44 1.06
CA ASN A 28 -22.98 -0.84 1.32
C ASN A 28 -22.68 -1.85 0.18
N ARG A 29 -21.46 -1.94 -0.32
CA ARG A 29 -21.09 -3.03 -1.25
C ARG A 29 -19.59 -3.17 -1.34
N GLU A 30 -18.96 -2.02 -1.47
CA GLU A 30 -17.52 -1.94 -1.62
C GLU A 30 -16.84 -1.42 -0.36
N TRP A 31 -15.59 -1.81 -0.19
CA TRP A 31 -14.68 -1.26 0.81
C TRP A 31 -13.35 -0.90 0.15
N THR A 32 -12.61 0.01 0.77
CA THR A 32 -11.27 0.39 0.31
C THR A 32 -10.33 0.61 1.50
N LEU A 33 -9.06 0.79 1.20
CA LEU A 33 -8.05 1.24 2.15
C LEU A 33 -7.59 2.64 1.76
N LEU A 34 -7.05 3.36 2.72
CA LEU A 34 -6.55 4.72 2.58
C LEU A 34 -5.10 4.78 3.09
N ALA A 35 -4.26 5.53 2.41
CA ALA A 35 -2.95 5.91 2.90
C ALA A 35 -2.64 7.35 2.50
N ALA A 36 -1.76 8.00 3.24
CA ALA A 36 -1.42 9.40 3.00
C ALA A 36 -0.01 9.73 3.51
N VAL A 37 0.55 10.84 3.02
CA VAL A 37 1.74 11.47 3.59
C VAL A 37 1.32 12.82 4.13
N VAL A 38 1.64 13.05 5.40
CA VAL A 38 1.38 14.30 6.12
C VAL A 38 2.70 15.01 6.34
N LYS A 39 2.80 16.26 5.87
CA LYS A 39 3.89 17.17 6.18
C LYS A 39 3.66 17.73 7.59
N ILE A 40 4.69 17.64 8.42
CA ILE A 40 4.74 18.23 9.75
C ILE A 40 5.77 19.36 9.68
N GLN A 41 5.38 20.54 10.14
CA GLN A 41 6.30 21.67 10.29
C GLN A 41 6.39 22.05 11.77
N SER A 42 7.61 22.02 12.28
CA SER A 42 7.92 22.57 13.59
C SER A 42 8.05 24.08 13.50
N PRO A 43 7.63 24.85 14.53
CA PRO A 43 7.92 26.27 14.56
C PRO A 43 9.44 26.48 14.58
N PRO A 44 9.96 27.56 13.99
CA PRO A 44 11.37 27.92 14.13
C PRO A 44 11.69 28.08 15.62
N ASP A 45 12.85 27.58 16.06
CA ASP A 45 13.36 27.73 17.43
C ASP A 45 13.25 29.21 17.85
N GLN A 46 12.18 29.55 18.58
CA GLN A 46 12.16 30.77 19.35
C GLN A 46 12.96 30.46 20.61
N GLY A 47 14.21 30.91 20.64
CA GLY A 47 14.95 31.01 21.89
C GLY A 47 14.17 31.88 22.87
N CYS A 48 13.38 31.26 23.73
CA CYS A 48 12.77 31.91 24.88
C CYS A 48 12.30 30.86 25.88
N ASP A 49 12.95 30.87 27.03
CA ASP A 49 12.71 30.05 28.22
C ASP A 49 11.28 30.24 28.78
N THR A 50 10.30 29.53 28.23
CA THR A 50 9.01 29.31 28.91
C THR A 50 8.62 27.82 28.80
N PRO A 51 8.65 27.03 29.91
CA PRO A 51 8.52 25.57 29.84
C PRO A 51 7.12 25.02 29.50
N ASP A 52 6.07 25.85 29.50
CA ASP A 52 4.69 25.36 29.66
C ASP A 52 3.76 25.50 28.45
N LYS A 53 4.25 25.94 27.27
CA LYS A 53 3.41 25.95 26.06
C LYS A 53 3.74 24.78 25.13
N PRO A 54 2.78 23.88 24.84
CA PRO A 54 3.02 22.78 23.91
C PRO A 54 3.36 23.36 22.54
N VAL A 55 4.55 23.04 22.03
CA VAL A 55 5.04 23.45 20.71
C VAL A 55 4.02 23.06 19.64
N GLN A 56 3.30 24.04 19.09
CA GLN A 56 2.24 23.82 18.12
C GLN A 56 2.87 23.58 16.75
N VAL A 57 2.73 22.34 16.25
CA VAL A 57 3.22 21.95 14.92
C VAL A 57 2.10 22.10 13.90
N THR A 58 2.43 22.52 12.68
CA THR A 58 1.44 22.52 11.57
C THR A 58 1.45 21.16 10.87
N LYS A 59 0.28 20.73 10.39
CA LYS A 59 0.05 19.40 9.83
C LYS A 59 -0.73 19.55 8.53
N GLU A 60 -0.20 19.04 7.43
CA GLU A 60 -0.84 19.17 6.11
C GLU A 60 -0.75 17.85 5.35
N VAL A 61 -1.87 17.36 4.83
CA VAL A 61 -1.86 16.20 3.91
C VAL A 61 -1.30 16.67 2.57
N VAL A 62 -0.14 16.12 2.17
CA VAL A 62 0.53 16.48 0.91
C VAL A 62 0.33 15.43 -0.19
N SER A 63 -0.07 14.23 0.20
CA SER A 63 -0.47 13.20 -0.76
C SER A 63 -1.40 12.17 -0.13
N MET A 64 -2.23 11.54 -0.95
CA MET A 64 -3.20 10.54 -0.54
C MET A 64 -3.41 9.50 -1.63
N GLY A 65 -3.72 8.28 -1.21
CA GLY A 65 -4.03 7.16 -2.09
C GLY A 65 -5.09 6.24 -1.49
N THR A 66 -5.98 5.71 -2.34
CA THR A 66 -6.86 4.59 -1.98
C THR A 66 -6.64 3.40 -2.90
N GLY A 67 -7.10 2.23 -2.45
CA GLY A 67 -7.15 1.03 -3.28
C GLY A 67 -6.46 -0.18 -2.66
N THR A 68 -6.70 -1.34 -3.27
CA THR A 68 -6.36 -2.66 -2.71
C THR A 68 -5.92 -3.67 -3.76
N LYS A 69 -5.66 -3.21 -4.99
CA LYS A 69 -5.55 -4.09 -6.16
C LYS A 69 -4.25 -3.89 -6.90
N CYS A 70 -3.81 -4.96 -7.57
CA CYS A 70 -2.59 -5.01 -8.35
C CYS A 70 -2.89 -5.72 -9.67
N ILE A 71 -2.32 -5.27 -10.78
CA ILE A 71 -2.47 -5.97 -12.07
C ILE A 71 -1.55 -7.20 -12.11
N GLY A 72 -1.98 -8.24 -12.83
CA GLY A 72 -1.15 -9.40 -13.14
C GLY A 72 -0.04 -9.08 -14.16
N GLN A 73 0.96 -9.94 -14.26
CA GLN A 73 2.13 -9.76 -15.13
C GLN A 73 1.74 -9.62 -16.60
N SER A 74 0.74 -10.38 -17.06
CA SER A 74 0.17 -10.34 -18.41
C SER A 74 -0.35 -8.96 -18.84
N LYS A 75 -0.71 -8.10 -17.86
CA LYS A 75 -1.26 -6.76 -18.09
C LYS A 75 -0.22 -5.65 -17.96
N MET A 76 1.01 -5.97 -17.59
CA MET A 76 2.09 -4.98 -17.51
C MET A 76 2.47 -4.49 -18.91
N ARG A 77 2.84 -3.21 -19.03
CA ARG A 77 3.19 -2.58 -20.31
C ARG A 77 4.59 -1.97 -20.28
N LYS A 78 5.31 -2.11 -21.40
CA LYS A 78 6.68 -1.60 -21.57
C LYS A 78 6.74 -0.09 -21.74
N SER A 79 5.65 0.55 -22.18
CA SER A 79 5.49 2.00 -22.33
C SER A 79 5.40 2.78 -21.00
N GLY A 80 5.31 2.10 -19.86
CA GLY A 80 5.26 2.76 -18.55
C GLY A 80 3.98 3.57 -18.27
N ASP A 81 2.95 3.40 -19.09
CA ASP A 81 1.66 4.12 -19.08
C ASP A 81 0.62 3.53 -18.10
N VAL A 82 0.86 2.33 -17.59
CA VAL A 82 -0.04 1.61 -16.66
C VAL A 82 0.50 1.61 -15.23
N LEU A 83 -0.38 1.76 -14.25
CA LEU A 83 -0.05 1.50 -12.85
C LEU A 83 -0.09 0.00 -12.56
N ASN A 84 1.06 -0.55 -12.19
CA ASN A 84 1.14 -1.97 -11.85
C ASN A 84 0.45 -2.27 -10.51
N ASP A 85 0.55 -1.35 -9.55
CA ASP A 85 0.15 -1.55 -8.16
C ASP A 85 -0.67 -0.36 -7.67
N SER A 86 -1.93 -0.63 -7.35
CA SER A 86 -2.94 0.33 -6.92
C SER A 86 -3.38 0.08 -5.47
N HIS A 87 -2.47 -0.45 -4.64
CA HIS A 87 -2.67 -0.37 -3.19
C HIS A 87 -2.50 1.06 -2.69
N ALA A 88 -3.31 1.44 -1.72
CA ALA A 88 -3.34 2.77 -1.11
C ALA A 88 -1.94 3.30 -0.78
N GLU A 89 -1.10 2.49 -0.13
CA GLU A 89 0.24 2.87 0.31
C GLU A 89 1.17 3.20 -0.86
N VAL A 90 1.07 2.43 -1.94
CA VAL A 90 1.86 2.63 -3.15
C VAL A 90 1.38 3.85 -3.92
N ILE A 91 0.06 4.03 -4.01
CA ILE A 91 -0.53 5.21 -4.64
C ILE A 91 -0.12 6.48 -3.88
N ALA A 92 -0.26 6.50 -2.55
CA ALA A 92 0.15 7.62 -1.72
C ALA A 92 1.62 7.98 -1.92
N ARG A 93 2.53 7.00 -1.92
CA ARG A 93 3.96 7.25 -2.18
C ARG A 93 4.23 7.81 -3.59
N ARG A 94 3.51 7.37 -4.62
CA ARG A 94 3.68 7.90 -5.99
C ARG A 94 3.10 9.30 -6.13
N SER A 95 1.96 9.58 -5.49
CA SER A 95 1.42 10.93 -5.35
C SER A 95 2.39 11.85 -4.59
N PHE A 96 3.05 11.34 -3.55
CA PHE A 96 4.09 12.07 -2.83
C PHE A 96 5.27 12.41 -3.75
N GLN A 97 5.73 11.49 -4.59
CA GLN A 97 6.78 11.79 -5.59
C GLN A 97 6.35 12.90 -6.55
N ARG A 98 5.08 12.92 -6.97
CA ARG A 98 4.54 14.01 -7.79
C ARG A 98 4.55 15.35 -7.06
N TYR A 99 4.17 15.35 -5.78
CA TYR A 99 4.31 16.52 -4.90
C TYR A 99 5.76 17.00 -4.80
N LEU A 100 6.73 16.09 -4.58
CA LEU A 100 8.15 16.44 -4.51
C LEU A 100 8.68 17.05 -5.81
N PHE A 101 8.29 16.50 -6.98
CA PHE A 101 8.66 17.12 -8.27
C PHE A 101 8.12 18.55 -8.39
N HIS A 102 6.87 18.78 -7.99
CA HIS A 102 6.29 20.12 -7.99
C HIS A 102 7.06 21.07 -7.05
N GLN A 103 7.38 20.61 -5.84
CA GLN A 103 8.13 21.41 -4.87
C GLN A 103 9.55 21.75 -5.34
N LEU A 104 10.24 20.82 -6.02
CA LEU A 104 11.53 21.11 -6.66
C LEU A 104 11.40 22.10 -7.81
N GLN A 105 10.30 22.06 -8.59
CA GLN A 105 10.03 23.08 -9.61
C GLN A 105 9.81 24.46 -8.99
N LEU A 106 9.15 24.56 -7.82
CA LEU A 106 9.04 25.81 -7.09
C LEU A 106 10.42 26.32 -6.64
N ALA A 107 11.26 25.42 -6.10
CA ALA A 107 12.62 25.77 -5.67
C ALA A 107 13.52 26.22 -6.82
N ALA A 108 13.46 25.53 -7.96
CA ALA A 108 14.24 25.87 -9.15
C ALA A 108 13.86 27.24 -9.74
N ASN A 109 12.59 27.63 -9.59
CA ASN A 109 12.07 28.93 -10.02
C ASN A 109 12.13 30.01 -8.92
N LEU A 110 12.88 29.78 -7.84
CA LEU A 110 13.08 30.71 -6.71
C LEU A 110 11.77 31.18 -6.05
N LYS A 111 10.78 30.30 -5.95
CA LYS A 111 9.53 30.59 -5.21
C LYS A 111 9.70 30.26 -3.73
N GLU A 112 9.32 31.19 -2.86
CA GLU A 112 9.50 31.13 -1.41
C GLU A 112 8.70 30.01 -0.72
N ASP A 113 7.63 29.51 -1.36
CA ASP A 113 6.75 28.48 -0.79
C ASP A 113 7.28 27.05 -0.88
N SER A 114 8.50 26.83 -1.41
CA SER A 114 9.04 25.47 -1.54
C SER A 114 9.41 24.86 -0.18
N ILE A 115 9.19 23.55 -0.05
CA ILE A 115 9.73 22.75 1.06
C ILE A 115 11.25 22.52 0.96
N PHE A 116 11.88 22.94 -0.13
CA PHE A 116 13.29 22.72 -0.41
C PHE A 116 14.09 24.02 -0.34
N VAL A 117 15.29 23.92 0.21
CA VAL A 117 16.32 24.97 0.18
C VAL A 117 17.49 24.52 -0.68
N PRO A 118 18.30 25.45 -1.23
CA PRO A 118 19.51 25.09 -1.95
C PRO A 118 20.42 24.17 -1.13
N GLY A 119 20.94 23.12 -1.76
CA GLY A 119 21.94 22.24 -1.17
C GLY A 119 23.35 22.83 -1.27
N THR A 120 24.32 22.09 -0.73
CA THR A 120 25.75 22.42 -0.80
C THR A 120 26.33 22.10 -2.18
N GLN A 121 25.78 21.09 -2.86
CA GLN A 121 26.22 20.69 -4.18
C GLN A 121 25.38 21.36 -5.28
N ARG A 122 26.02 21.66 -6.40
CA ARG A 122 25.38 22.27 -7.57
C ARG A 122 24.17 21.46 -8.05
N GLY A 123 23.05 22.14 -8.23
CA GLY A 123 21.82 21.54 -8.75
C GLY A 123 21.15 20.56 -7.79
N GLN A 124 21.58 20.53 -6.52
CA GLN A 124 20.95 19.74 -5.48
C GLN A 124 20.22 20.65 -4.48
N TRP A 125 19.18 20.10 -3.88
CA TRP A 125 18.36 20.72 -2.88
C TRP A 125 18.30 19.86 -1.62
N LYS A 126 18.05 20.52 -0.48
CA LYS A 126 17.80 19.88 0.81
C LYS A 126 16.37 20.15 1.24
N LEU A 127 15.75 19.17 1.88
CA LEU A 127 14.51 19.43 2.61
C LEU A 127 14.80 20.48 3.69
N ARG A 128 13.88 21.41 3.91
CA ARG A 128 14.01 22.34 5.03
C ARG A 128 14.09 21.58 6.36
N PRO A 129 14.96 22.00 7.29
CA PRO A 129 15.19 21.26 8.54
C PRO A 129 13.99 21.31 9.50
N ASP A 130 13.11 22.29 9.37
CA ASP A 130 11.88 22.41 10.16
C ASP A 130 10.75 21.45 9.71
N LEU A 131 10.98 20.67 8.65
CA LEU A 131 9.99 19.78 8.05
C LEU A 131 10.30 18.31 8.26
N SER A 132 9.25 17.54 8.56
CA SER A 132 9.29 16.09 8.53
C SER A 132 8.01 15.52 7.91
N PHE A 133 8.02 14.24 7.56
CA PHE A 133 6.87 13.57 6.96
C PHE A 133 6.41 12.39 7.82
N VAL A 134 5.11 12.29 8.03
CA VAL A 134 4.44 11.15 8.67
C VAL A 134 3.66 10.39 7.62
N PHE A 135 3.85 9.08 7.55
CA PHE A 135 3.08 8.22 6.67
C PHE A 135 1.89 7.65 7.43
N PHE A 136 0.70 7.77 6.87
CA PHE A 136 -0.52 7.20 7.43
C PHE A 136 -1.02 6.06 6.56
N SER A 137 -1.48 4.97 7.17
CA SER A 137 -2.25 3.93 6.51
C SER A 137 -3.44 3.52 7.36
N SER A 138 -4.63 3.39 6.77
CA SER A 138 -5.85 3.00 7.49
C SER A 138 -5.84 1.55 7.96
N HIS A 139 -4.86 0.75 7.53
CA HIS A 139 -4.72 -0.65 7.89
C HIS A 139 -3.24 -1.06 7.85
N THR A 140 -2.85 -2.09 8.58
CA THR A 140 -1.50 -2.65 8.49
C THR A 140 -1.11 -2.99 7.04
N PRO A 141 0.10 -2.61 6.58
CA PRO A 141 0.56 -2.89 5.23
C PRO A 141 0.51 -4.39 4.90
N CYS A 142 0.06 -4.75 3.70
CA CYS A 142 0.04 -6.16 3.32
C CYS A 142 1.46 -6.76 3.29
N GLY A 143 1.57 -8.08 3.52
CA GLY A 143 2.86 -8.76 3.67
C GLY A 143 3.13 -9.12 5.14
N ASP A 144 4.39 -9.00 5.54
CA ASP A 144 4.86 -9.44 6.85
C ASP A 144 4.24 -8.69 8.04
N ALA A 145 3.92 -7.39 7.87
CA ALA A 145 3.32 -6.57 8.92
C ALA A 145 1.89 -6.97 9.27
N SER A 146 1.21 -7.70 8.38
CA SER A 146 -0.15 -8.20 8.60
C SER A 146 -0.18 -9.65 9.11
N ILE A 147 0.96 -10.24 9.45
CA ILE A 147 1.06 -11.55 10.10
C ILE A 147 1.19 -11.28 11.60
N ILE A 148 0.03 -11.22 12.24
CA ILE A 148 -0.12 -10.75 13.63
C ILE A 148 -0.60 -11.94 14.48
N PRO A 149 0.08 -12.26 15.59
CA PRO A 149 -0.37 -13.29 16.53
C PRO A 149 -1.79 -12.99 17.03
N MET A 150 -2.65 -14.01 17.07
CA MET A 150 -3.96 -13.97 17.71
C MET A 150 -3.86 -14.64 19.07
N LEU A 151 -4.24 -13.91 20.12
CA LEU A 151 -4.15 -14.39 21.49
C LEU A 151 -5.44 -15.14 21.87
N GLY A 152 -5.34 -16.13 22.77
CA GLY A 152 -6.45 -17.05 23.06
C GLY A 152 -7.75 -16.43 23.61
N PHE A 153 -7.72 -15.15 24.00
CA PHE A 153 -8.88 -14.38 24.46
C PHE A 153 -9.51 -13.48 23.39
N GLU A 154 -8.92 -13.42 22.19
CA GLU A 154 -9.49 -12.68 21.06
C GLU A 154 -10.47 -13.57 20.29
N GLU A 155 -11.66 -13.04 19.94
CA GLU A 155 -12.62 -13.77 19.13
C GLU A 155 -12.00 -14.17 17.77
N GLN A 156 -12.02 -15.48 17.48
CA GLN A 156 -11.50 -15.98 16.21
C GLN A 156 -12.36 -15.45 15.04
N PRO A 157 -11.75 -14.93 13.95
CA PRO A 157 -12.50 -14.32 12.85
C PRO A 157 -13.43 -15.29 12.12
N CYS A 158 -13.20 -16.60 12.25
CA CYS A 158 -14.01 -17.69 11.73
C CYS A 158 -13.84 -18.92 12.63
N CYS A 159 -14.91 -19.68 12.85
CA CYS A 159 -14.81 -21.01 13.47
C CYS A 159 -13.94 -21.94 12.60
N PRO A 160 -13.09 -22.81 13.19
CA PRO A 160 -12.40 -23.85 12.44
C PRO A 160 -13.41 -24.69 11.66
N VAL A 161 -13.17 -24.91 10.37
CA VAL A 161 -13.98 -25.84 9.57
C VAL A 161 -13.77 -27.23 10.17
N SER A 162 -14.80 -27.79 10.83
CA SER A 162 -14.73 -29.16 11.34
C SER A 162 -14.53 -30.13 10.18
N ARG A 163 -13.66 -31.12 10.38
CA ARG A 163 -13.38 -32.19 9.41
C ARG A 163 -14.59 -33.08 9.12
N ASP A 164 -15.66 -32.97 9.91
CA ASP A 164 -16.82 -33.86 9.85
C ASP A 164 -17.74 -33.60 8.64
N TRP A 165 -17.61 -32.45 7.96
CA TRP A 165 -18.41 -32.17 6.76
C TRP A 165 -17.94 -32.94 5.51
N ALA A 166 -16.78 -33.61 5.58
CA ALA A 166 -16.24 -34.41 4.48
C ALA A 166 -16.69 -35.88 4.49
N LYS A 167 -17.56 -36.30 5.44
CA LYS A 167 -17.96 -37.71 5.61
C LYS A 167 -19.45 -38.02 5.47
N THR A 168 -20.29 -37.08 5.03
CA THR A 168 -21.70 -37.37 4.73
C THR A 168 -22.06 -37.02 3.29
N SER A 169 -21.63 -37.89 2.38
CA SER A 169 -22.40 -38.25 1.17
C SER A 169 -21.84 -39.55 0.58
N SER A 170 -21.96 -40.64 1.32
CA SER A 170 -21.89 -41.99 0.78
C SER A 170 -23.29 -42.58 0.77
N VAL A 171 -23.95 -42.52 -0.38
CA VAL A 171 -25.06 -43.41 -0.72
C VAL A 171 -24.67 -44.09 -2.02
N GLU A 172 -24.35 -45.38 -1.92
CA GLU A 172 -24.19 -46.30 -3.05
C GLU A 172 -25.55 -46.68 -3.62
N ALA A 173 -25.63 -46.79 -4.96
CA ALA A 173 -26.39 -47.78 -5.72
C ALA A 173 -26.06 -47.56 -7.22
N SER A 174 -25.10 -48.30 -7.77
CA SER A 174 -25.27 -49.54 -8.57
C SER A 174 -25.59 -49.31 -10.06
N GLY A 175 -24.72 -49.80 -10.96
CA GLY A 175 -25.12 -50.20 -12.32
C GLY A 175 -24.19 -49.82 -13.48
N ASN A 176 -23.19 -50.68 -13.75
CA ASN A 176 -22.66 -51.16 -15.04
C ASN A 176 -22.13 -50.22 -16.17
N LEU A 177 -20.88 -50.53 -16.57
CA LEU A 177 -20.29 -50.73 -17.93
C LEU A 177 -20.78 -49.79 -19.07
N GLU A 178 -19.93 -49.06 -19.80
CA GLU A 178 -18.76 -49.52 -20.57
C GLU A 178 -17.71 -48.42 -20.79
N ALA A 179 -16.48 -48.85 -21.05
CA ALA A 179 -15.37 -48.04 -21.50
C ALA A 179 -15.42 -47.82 -23.03
N SER A 180 -15.00 -46.64 -23.49
CA SER A 180 -14.25 -46.53 -24.75
C SER A 180 -13.39 -45.27 -24.76
N GLU A 181 -12.09 -45.48 -24.93
CA GLU A 181 -11.08 -44.47 -25.20
C GLU A 181 -11.33 -43.83 -26.57
N ASN A 182 -11.10 -42.51 -26.72
CA ASN A 182 -10.31 -42.03 -27.86
C ASN A 182 -9.82 -40.59 -27.76
N LYS A 183 -8.69 -40.39 -28.46
CA LYS A 183 -7.74 -39.28 -28.50
C LYS A 183 -8.28 -37.92 -28.96
N ARG A 184 -7.60 -36.88 -28.43
CA ARG A 184 -7.12 -35.62 -29.05
C ARG A 184 -7.73 -35.23 -30.41
N THR A 185 -8.24 -34.00 -30.53
CA THR A 185 -7.56 -32.85 -31.19
C THR A 185 -8.39 -31.57 -31.07
N CYS A 186 -7.71 -30.44 -30.87
CA CYS A 186 -8.23 -29.08 -31.09
C CYS A 186 -8.36 -28.82 -32.59
N GLU A 187 -9.43 -28.15 -33.06
CA GLU A 187 -9.44 -27.04 -34.05
C GLU A 187 -10.80 -26.28 -33.97
N ASP A 188 -10.74 -24.96 -34.18
CA ASP A 188 -11.81 -23.96 -34.43
C ASP A 188 -11.54 -23.46 -35.89
N PRO A 189 -12.42 -22.83 -36.72
CA PRO A 189 -13.58 -21.97 -36.38
C PRO A 189 -14.81 -21.94 -37.35
N ASP A 190 -15.77 -21.06 -37.01
CA ASP A 190 -16.80 -20.35 -37.82
C ASP A 190 -18.19 -20.98 -38.16
N SER A 191 -19.18 -20.64 -37.32
CA SER A 191 -20.61 -20.17 -37.50
C SER A 191 -21.53 -20.65 -38.67
N PRO A 192 -22.88 -20.41 -38.69
CA PRO A 192 -23.83 -19.81 -37.72
C PRO A 192 -25.14 -20.64 -37.52
N ILE A 193 -26.13 -20.13 -36.74
CA ILE A 193 -27.62 -20.22 -36.93
C ILE A 193 -28.45 -20.33 -35.62
N THR A 194 -29.24 -19.27 -35.38
CA THR A 194 -30.60 -19.10 -34.77
C THR A 194 -31.21 -20.09 -33.76
N LYS A 195 -31.80 -19.59 -32.64
CA LYS A 195 -33.28 -19.46 -32.42
C LYS A 195 -33.67 -19.10 -30.96
N LYS A 196 -34.55 -18.08 -30.85
CA LYS A 196 -35.73 -17.87 -29.98
C LYS A 196 -35.69 -18.10 -28.44
N MET A 197 -35.82 -16.97 -27.72
CA MET A 197 -36.99 -16.50 -26.93
C MET A 197 -37.72 -17.46 -25.97
N ARG A 198 -37.79 -17.12 -24.67
CA ARG A 198 -39.08 -17.04 -23.97
C ARG A 198 -39.09 -16.06 -22.78
N LEU A 199 -40.23 -15.39 -22.70
CA LEU A 199 -40.68 -14.31 -21.84
C LEU A 199 -41.30 -14.89 -20.56
N GLY A 200 -41.17 -14.20 -19.42
CA GLY A 200 -41.90 -14.52 -18.19
C GLY A 200 -42.22 -13.26 -17.39
N THR A 201 -43.51 -12.99 -17.21
CA THR A 201 -44.09 -11.98 -16.30
C THR A 201 -45.38 -12.59 -15.70
N PRO A 202 -46.01 -12.01 -14.66
CA PRO A 202 -45.74 -12.24 -13.24
C PRO A 202 -47.00 -12.76 -12.49
N ALA A 203 -46.87 -13.09 -11.20
CA ALA A 203 -48.02 -13.25 -10.31
C ALA A 203 -47.78 -12.62 -8.93
N ARG A 204 -48.89 -12.15 -8.35
CA ARG A 204 -49.05 -11.09 -7.36
C ARG A 204 -49.01 -11.55 -5.89
N LEU A 205 -48.62 -10.59 -5.04
CA LEU A 205 -49.12 -10.23 -3.69
C LEU A 205 -50.08 -11.17 -2.96
N VAL A 206 -49.73 -11.47 -1.69
CA VAL A 206 -50.66 -11.44 -0.54
C VAL A 206 -49.89 -10.89 0.68
N ALA A 207 -50.50 -9.94 1.37
CA ALA A 207 -50.10 -9.41 2.68
C ALA A 207 -50.95 -10.08 3.77
N ASN A 208 -50.38 -10.37 4.95
CA ASN A 208 -50.78 -9.73 6.21
C ASN A 208 -50.21 -10.42 7.47
N ASP A 209 -50.11 -9.56 8.48
CA ASP A 209 -50.24 -9.79 9.91
C ASP A 209 -49.04 -10.04 10.82
N ALA A 210 -49.11 -9.26 11.90
CA ALA A 210 -48.12 -8.94 12.89
C ALA A 210 -48.18 -9.91 14.07
N ALA A 211 -47.06 -10.06 14.76
CA ALA A 211 -47.04 -10.35 16.19
C ALA A 211 -45.85 -9.65 16.85
N HIS A 212 -46.18 -8.79 17.80
CA HIS A 212 -45.31 -8.24 18.83
C HIS A 212 -44.53 -9.35 19.56
N CYS A 213 -43.26 -9.08 19.87
CA CYS A 213 -42.70 -9.51 21.16
C CYS A 213 -41.68 -8.48 21.65
N ASP A 214 -41.89 -8.06 22.88
CA ASP A 214 -41.23 -6.97 23.59
C ASP A 214 -39.75 -7.19 23.84
N LYS A 215 -39.03 -6.06 23.89
CA LYS A 215 -37.67 -5.93 24.42
C LYS A 215 -37.72 -5.74 25.94
N GLN A 216 -36.92 -6.51 26.65
CA GLN A 216 -36.21 -6.18 27.90
C GLN A 216 -34.99 -7.11 27.91
N GLY A 217 -33.72 -6.74 28.13
CA GLY A 217 -33.07 -5.55 28.65
C GLY A 217 -31.81 -6.06 29.36
N SER A 218 -30.61 -5.63 28.97
CA SER A 218 -29.36 -5.55 29.77
C SER A 218 -28.13 -5.52 28.86
N ASP A 219 -27.45 -4.37 28.84
CA ASP A 219 -26.08 -4.23 28.34
C ASP A 219 -25.09 -4.90 29.30
N PRO A 220 -23.97 -5.46 28.80
CA PRO A 220 -22.73 -5.45 29.55
C PRO A 220 -21.65 -4.66 28.81
N VAL A 221 -21.16 -3.64 29.51
CA VAL A 221 -19.92 -2.89 29.24
C VAL A 221 -18.73 -3.85 29.22
N ALA A 222 -17.95 -3.85 28.14
CA ALA A 222 -16.69 -4.58 28.05
C ALA A 222 -15.51 -3.69 28.53
N PRO A 223 -14.56 -4.21 29.33
CA PRO A 223 -13.53 -3.40 29.96
C PRO A 223 -12.36 -3.12 28.98
N ASP A 224 -11.90 -1.88 29.05
CA ASP A 224 -10.68 -1.38 28.41
C ASP A 224 -9.47 -1.80 29.26
N VAL A 225 -8.52 -2.57 28.69
CA VAL A 225 -7.29 -2.95 29.40
C VAL A 225 -6.08 -2.65 28.51
N SER A 226 -5.44 -1.52 28.79
CA SER A 226 -4.11 -1.16 28.32
C SER A 226 -3.06 -1.96 29.09
N ILE A 227 -2.11 -2.61 28.39
CA ILE A 227 -0.98 -3.32 29.02
C ILE A 227 0.26 -2.39 29.02
N PRO A 228 1.02 -2.30 30.13
CA PRO A 228 2.15 -1.37 30.24
C PRO A 228 3.42 -1.91 29.57
N ASN A 229 4.26 -0.99 29.07
CA ASN A 229 5.57 -1.26 28.46
C ASN A 229 6.64 -1.60 29.53
N ILE A 230 7.46 -2.64 29.30
CA ILE A 230 8.68 -2.95 30.08
C ILE A 230 9.85 -3.21 29.10
N PRO A 231 11.11 -2.83 29.42
CA PRO A 231 12.20 -2.75 28.45
C PRO A 231 12.81 -4.10 28.04
N LEU A 232 13.43 -4.08 26.87
CA LEU A 232 13.99 -5.21 26.12
C LEU A 232 15.41 -5.58 26.59
N GLU A 233 15.64 -6.85 26.93
CA GLU A 233 16.97 -7.48 26.79
C GLU A 233 16.87 -8.98 26.45
N GLU A 234 17.58 -9.32 25.38
CA GLU A 234 18.11 -10.59 24.84
C GLU A 234 17.40 -11.97 24.89
N LEU A 235 17.30 -12.51 23.65
CA LEU A 235 17.64 -13.87 23.17
C LEU A 235 16.55 -14.96 22.99
N ALA A 236 16.26 -15.16 21.70
CA ALA A 236 16.12 -16.43 20.96
C ALA A 236 15.12 -17.53 21.40
N SER A 237 14.06 -17.62 20.59
CA SER A 237 13.41 -18.84 20.05
C SER A 237 12.74 -19.86 20.98
N VAL A 238 11.41 -19.75 21.06
CA VAL A 238 10.48 -20.91 21.12
C VAL A 238 9.26 -20.59 20.24
N PRO A 239 8.79 -21.48 19.34
CA PRO A 239 7.55 -21.25 18.62
C PRO A 239 6.36 -21.40 19.59
N GLY A 240 5.55 -20.35 19.75
CA GLY A 240 4.23 -20.44 20.42
C GLY A 240 4.03 -19.63 21.70
N ILE A 241 5.04 -18.86 22.15
CA ILE A 241 4.92 -18.00 23.34
C ILE A 241 5.16 -16.54 22.92
N ALA A 242 4.14 -15.69 23.07
CA ALA A 242 4.32 -14.24 23.00
C ALA A 242 5.08 -13.75 24.24
N SER A 243 5.69 -12.55 24.19
CA SER A 243 6.50 -11.92 25.25
C SER A 243 5.84 -11.81 26.64
N CYS A 244 4.58 -12.23 26.80
CA CYS A 244 3.77 -12.14 28.00
C CYS A 244 3.30 -13.52 28.53
N GLY A 245 3.90 -14.65 28.08
CA GLY A 245 3.50 -16.00 28.52
C GLY A 245 2.12 -16.45 28.01
N VAL A 246 1.47 -15.65 27.15
CA VAL A 246 0.17 -15.93 26.55
C VAL A 246 0.34 -16.84 25.33
N LYS A 247 -0.49 -17.90 25.26
CA LYS A 247 -0.52 -18.84 24.15
C LYS A 247 -1.10 -18.20 22.89
N VAL A 248 -0.32 -18.18 21.81
CA VAL A 248 -0.78 -17.76 20.48
C VAL A 248 -1.58 -18.92 19.86
N VAL A 249 -2.85 -18.68 19.54
CA VAL A 249 -3.74 -19.73 19.01
C VAL A 249 -3.84 -19.72 17.49
N ASP A 250 -3.71 -18.56 16.86
CA ASP A 250 -3.72 -18.40 15.41
C ASP A 250 -2.93 -17.14 15.01
N VAL A 251 -2.92 -16.81 13.72
CA VAL A 251 -2.39 -15.56 13.19
C VAL A 251 -3.39 -14.90 12.25
N TYR A 252 -3.46 -13.57 12.26
CA TYR A 252 -4.04 -12.84 11.14
C TYR A 252 -3.26 -13.16 9.86
N ARG A 253 -3.97 -13.64 8.85
CA ARG A 253 -3.35 -14.16 7.61
C ARG A 253 -3.17 -13.06 6.58
N THR A 254 -2.08 -13.14 5.83
CA THR A 254 -1.82 -12.23 4.72
C THR A 254 -2.20 -12.86 3.37
N GLY A 255 -2.80 -12.06 2.48
CA GLY A 255 -3.04 -12.47 1.10
C GLY A 255 -1.76 -12.50 0.24
N ALA A 256 -0.69 -11.87 0.71
CA ALA A 256 0.59 -11.81 0.01
C ALA A 256 1.35 -13.15 0.14
N LYS A 257 1.94 -13.61 -0.96
CA LYS A 257 2.61 -14.92 -1.04
C LYS A 257 4.12 -14.75 -0.97
N CYS A 258 4.83 -15.69 -0.35
CA CYS A 258 6.30 -15.68 -0.35
C CYS A 258 6.85 -15.61 -1.77
N VAL A 259 7.95 -14.89 -1.94
CA VAL A 259 8.69 -14.84 -3.19
C VAL A 259 9.11 -16.26 -3.62
N PRO A 260 9.00 -16.63 -4.91
CA PRO A 260 9.50 -17.92 -5.39
C PRO A 260 11.01 -18.07 -5.15
N GLY A 261 11.44 -19.25 -4.70
CA GLY A 261 12.85 -19.57 -4.48
C GLY A 261 13.32 -19.41 -3.02
N GLU A 262 12.52 -18.83 -2.14
CA GLU A 262 12.75 -18.84 -0.69
C GLU A 262 11.89 -19.89 0.02
N ALA A 263 12.11 -20.06 1.33
CA ALA A 263 11.24 -20.85 2.19
C ALA A 263 9.76 -20.42 2.02
N GLY A 264 8.88 -21.40 1.89
CA GLY A 264 7.45 -21.17 1.72
C GLY A 264 6.72 -21.07 3.05
N ASP A 265 5.48 -20.58 3.02
CA ASP A 265 4.58 -20.74 4.16
C ASP A 265 4.34 -22.25 4.42
N PRO A 266 4.56 -22.74 5.66
CA PRO A 266 4.30 -24.14 6.02
C PRO A 266 2.80 -24.52 5.96
N ARG A 267 1.89 -23.54 6.04
CA ARG A 267 0.42 -23.70 5.92
C ARG A 267 -0.17 -24.70 6.93
N LYS A 268 0.50 -24.90 8.05
CA LYS A 268 -0.06 -25.68 9.16
C LYS A 268 -1.19 -24.87 9.83
N PRO A 269 -2.11 -25.53 10.55
CA PRO A 269 -3.15 -24.82 11.29
C PRO A 269 -2.59 -23.87 12.36
N GLY A 270 -3.36 -22.83 12.67
CA GLY A 270 -3.05 -21.89 13.77
C GLY A 270 -1.81 -21.03 13.50
N ALA A 271 -1.03 -20.80 14.56
CA ALA A 271 0.11 -19.89 14.57
C ALA A 271 1.21 -20.25 13.55
N GLU A 272 1.31 -21.54 13.20
CA GLU A 272 2.30 -22.05 12.23
C GLU A 272 1.82 -21.95 10.78
N TYR A 273 0.82 -21.13 10.45
CA TYR A 273 0.36 -21.02 9.06
C TYR A 273 1.36 -20.28 8.17
N HIS A 274 1.91 -19.17 8.67
CA HIS A 274 2.82 -18.29 7.94
C HIS A 274 4.23 -18.33 8.54
N GLN A 275 5.23 -18.23 7.66
CA GLN A 275 6.58 -17.88 8.09
C GLN A 275 6.76 -16.36 8.06
N VAL A 276 7.21 -15.78 9.18
CA VAL A 276 7.49 -14.35 9.31
C VAL A 276 8.89 -14.00 8.81
N GLY A 277 9.14 -12.73 8.52
CA GLY A 277 10.44 -12.22 8.07
C GLY A 277 10.68 -12.31 6.56
N LEU A 278 9.91 -13.13 5.85
CA LEU A 278 10.12 -13.39 4.43
C LEU A 278 9.63 -12.25 3.52
N LEU A 279 10.27 -12.11 2.35
CA LEU A 279 9.79 -11.23 1.29
C LEU A 279 8.54 -11.82 0.62
N ARG A 280 7.58 -10.95 0.29
CA ARG A 280 6.28 -11.36 -0.25
C ARG A 280 5.89 -10.56 -1.48
N VAL A 281 5.10 -11.17 -2.34
CA VAL A 281 4.43 -10.53 -3.49
C VAL A 281 2.94 -10.49 -3.30
N LYS A 282 2.32 -9.44 -3.80
CA LYS A 282 0.87 -9.24 -3.72
C LYS A 282 0.12 -10.30 -4.55
N PRO A 283 -1.14 -10.57 -4.23
CA PRO A 283 -2.02 -11.26 -5.18
C PRO A 283 -2.25 -10.35 -6.40
N GLY A 284 -2.09 -10.89 -7.61
CA GLY A 284 -2.41 -10.19 -8.85
C GLY A 284 -3.89 -10.37 -9.23
N ARG A 285 -4.47 -9.43 -9.98
CA ARG A 285 -5.77 -9.63 -10.63
C ARG A 285 -5.60 -10.56 -11.84
N GLY A 286 -5.93 -11.84 -11.65
CA GLY A 286 -5.75 -12.88 -12.65
C GLY A 286 -4.46 -13.62 -12.38
N ASP A 287 -3.50 -13.50 -13.29
CA ASP A 287 -2.17 -14.07 -13.11
C ASP A 287 -1.37 -13.34 -12.02
N ARG A 288 -0.28 -13.98 -11.58
CA ARG A 288 0.58 -13.48 -10.50
C ARG A 288 1.20 -12.15 -10.90
N THR A 289 1.32 -11.24 -9.93
CA THR A 289 2.01 -9.95 -10.14
C THR A 289 3.46 -10.03 -9.72
N CYS A 290 4.31 -9.18 -10.31
CA CYS A 290 5.69 -8.96 -9.87
C CYS A 290 5.79 -7.90 -8.74
N SER A 291 4.67 -7.35 -8.28
CA SER A 291 4.66 -6.32 -7.24
C SER A 291 4.88 -6.91 -5.85
N MET A 292 5.97 -6.49 -5.21
CA MET A 292 6.26 -6.78 -3.79
C MET A 292 5.16 -6.26 -2.85
N SER A 293 5.08 -6.83 -1.66
CA SER A 293 4.13 -6.46 -0.61
C SER A 293 4.35 -5.02 -0.12
N CYS A 294 3.33 -4.40 0.47
CA CYS A 294 3.47 -3.04 1.02
C CYS A 294 4.46 -2.99 2.18
N SER A 295 4.49 -4.03 3.03
CA SER A 295 5.47 -4.15 4.12
C SER A 295 6.90 -4.08 3.60
N ASP A 296 7.24 -4.88 2.59
CA ASP A 296 8.57 -4.91 1.98
C ASP A 296 8.93 -3.59 1.30
N LYS A 297 7.94 -2.94 0.68
CA LYS A 297 8.11 -1.63 0.06
C LYS A 297 8.39 -0.55 1.11
N VAL A 298 7.63 -0.49 2.20
CA VAL A 298 7.86 0.50 3.26
C VAL A 298 9.21 0.27 3.92
N ALA A 299 9.58 -0.98 4.22
CA ALA A 299 10.92 -1.31 4.73
C ALA A 299 12.04 -0.86 3.79
N ARG A 300 11.85 -1.00 2.48
CA ARG A 300 12.78 -0.44 1.48
C ARG A 300 12.84 1.08 1.53
N TRP A 301 11.72 1.77 1.75
CA TRP A 301 11.69 3.23 1.85
C TRP A 301 12.38 3.71 3.13
N ASN A 302 12.35 2.92 4.20
CA ASN A 302 13.06 3.20 5.45
C ASN A 302 14.60 3.20 5.30
N VAL A 303 15.12 2.63 4.21
CA VAL A 303 16.56 2.59 3.92
C VAL A 303 16.93 3.51 2.76
N LEU A 304 16.13 3.53 1.68
CA LEU A 304 16.45 4.30 0.46
C LEU A 304 15.73 5.65 0.35
N GLY A 305 14.83 5.94 1.27
CA GLY A 305 13.90 7.07 1.20
C GLY A 305 12.72 6.85 0.23
N CYS A 306 11.73 7.73 0.35
CA CYS A 306 10.48 7.70 -0.41
C CYS A 306 10.58 8.37 -1.80
N GLN A 307 11.60 9.18 -2.03
CA GLN A 307 11.84 9.94 -3.27
C GLN A 307 12.12 9.03 -4.48
N GLY A 308 12.87 7.94 -4.29
CA GLY A 308 13.31 7.08 -5.39
C GLY A 308 14.37 7.71 -6.30
N SER A 309 14.89 6.92 -7.24
CA SER A 309 16.12 7.27 -7.97
C SER A 309 16.07 8.56 -8.80
N LEU A 310 14.94 8.85 -9.48
CA LEU A 310 14.86 10.04 -10.33
C LEU A 310 14.94 11.35 -9.52
N LEU A 311 14.21 11.43 -8.41
CA LEU A 311 14.26 12.61 -7.54
C LEU A 311 15.64 12.74 -6.87
N MET A 312 16.32 11.61 -6.61
CA MET A 312 17.62 11.61 -5.96
C MET A 312 18.73 12.33 -6.74
N HIS A 313 18.59 12.55 -8.05
CA HIS A 313 19.52 13.41 -8.80
C HIS A 313 19.60 14.83 -8.24
N PHE A 314 18.46 15.33 -7.79
CA PHE A 314 18.26 16.71 -7.35
C PHE A 314 18.30 16.85 -5.83
N LEU A 315 18.52 15.78 -5.09
CA LEU A 315 18.49 15.82 -3.63
C LEU A 315 19.89 15.57 -3.09
N GLU A 316 20.29 16.34 -2.08
CA GLU A 316 21.54 16.05 -1.37
C GLU A 316 21.38 14.84 -0.44
N GLU A 317 20.19 14.66 0.14
CA GLU A 317 19.87 13.57 1.07
C GLU A 317 18.54 12.88 0.70
N PRO A 318 18.38 11.58 1.00
CA PRO A 318 17.12 10.89 0.79
C PRO A 318 16.00 11.45 1.67
N ILE A 319 14.76 11.42 1.18
CA ILE A 319 13.59 11.88 1.95
C ILE A 319 13.01 10.71 2.72
N TYR A 320 13.17 10.72 4.03
CA TYR A 320 12.69 9.69 4.94
C TYR A 320 11.35 10.07 5.61
N LEU A 321 10.69 9.05 6.14
CA LEU A 321 9.51 9.19 6.98
C LEU A 321 9.98 9.23 8.44
N SER A 322 9.47 10.19 9.21
CA SER A 322 9.71 10.27 10.66
C SER A 322 8.85 9.29 11.45
N ALA A 323 7.66 8.96 10.93
CA ALA A 323 6.75 8.03 11.56
C ALA A 323 5.83 7.31 10.56
N VAL A 324 5.34 6.14 10.97
CA VAL A 324 4.23 5.42 10.36
C VAL A 324 3.08 5.31 11.37
N VAL A 325 1.92 5.86 11.01
CA VAL A 325 0.68 5.77 11.80
C VAL A 325 -0.28 4.80 11.13
N ILE A 326 -0.75 3.81 11.88
CA ILE A 326 -1.73 2.83 11.41
C ILE A 326 -3.10 3.11 12.04
N GLY A 327 -4.16 3.21 11.23
CA GLY A 327 -5.54 3.34 11.72
C GLY A 327 -6.02 2.10 12.49
N LYS A 328 -7.20 2.18 13.12
CA LYS A 328 -7.75 1.07 13.88
C LYS A 328 -8.02 -0.15 12.99
N CYS A 329 -7.28 -1.23 13.26
CA CYS A 329 -7.32 -2.53 12.60
C CYS A 329 -6.53 -3.54 13.47
N PRO A 330 -6.52 -4.85 13.15
CA PRO A 330 -5.60 -5.78 13.80
C PRO A 330 -4.17 -5.26 13.73
N TYR A 331 -3.48 -5.23 14.87
CA TYR A 331 -2.18 -4.59 15.01
C TYR A 331 -1.30 -5.32 16.04
N SER A 332 0.00 -5.39 15.77
CA SER A 332 1.02 -5.77 16.74
C SER A 332 2.24 -4.89 16.50
N GLN A 333 2.75 -4.29 17.58
CA GLN A 333 3.93 -3.44 17.52
C GLN A 333 5.14 -4.24 17.04
N GLU A 334 5.28 -5.47 17.51
CA GLU A 334 6.37 -6.40 17.18
C GLU A 334 6.31 -6.81 15.71
N ALA A 335 5.12 -7.12 15.19
CA ALA A 335 4.93 -7.46 13.78
C ALA A 335 5.27 -6.28 12.86
N MET A 336 4.84 -5.07 13.23
CA MET A 336 5.17 -3.85 12.51
C MET A 336 6.67 -3.54 12.56
N HIS A 337 7.29 -3.62 13.73
CA HIS A 337 8.73 -3.37 13.92
C HIS A 337 9.56 -4.36 13.11
N ARG A 338 9.29 -5.66 13.25
CA ARG A 338 9.92 -6.72 12.45
C ARG A 338 9.81 -6.41 10.96
N ALA A 339 8.59 -6.15 10.47
CA ALA A 339 8.33 -6.00 9.05
C ALA A 339 8.97 -4.75 8.44
N LEU A 340 8.97 -3.63 9.16
CA LEU A 340 9.37 -2.32 8.61
C LEU A 340 10.80 -1.90 8.95
N ILE A 341 11.36 -2.38 10.07
CA ILE A 341 12.67 -1.98 10.58
C ILE A 341 13.57 -3.19 10.75
N GLY A 342 13.15 -4.17 11.55
CA GLY A 342 14.01 -5.25 12.06
C GLY A 342 14.72 -6.06 10.97
N ARG A 343 14.05 -6.32 9.84
CA ARG A 343 14.65 -7.02 8.69
C ARG A 343 15.81 -6.28 8.02
N CYS A 344 15.87 -4.96 8.19
CA CYS A 344 16.89 -4.10 7.60
C CYS A 344 17.90 -3.59 8.64
N GLN A 345 17.72 -3.85 9.94
CA GLN A 345 18.47 -3.18 11.03
C GLN A 345 19.99 -3.38 10.94
N ASN A 346 20.43 -4.52 10.42
CA ASN A 346 21.85 -4.86 10.31
C ASN A 346 22.48 -4.39 8.98
N VAL A 347 21.72 -3.67 8.14
CA VAL A 347 22.23 -3.16 6.87
C VAL A 347 23.25 -2.06 7.12
N SER A 348 24.47 -2.26 6.64
CA SER A 348 25.61 -1.36 6.85
C SER A 348 26.35 -1.09 5.54
N ALA A 349 27.37 -0.22 5.59
CA ALA A 349 28.15 0.21 4.42
C ALA A 349 27.28 0.83 3.30
N LEU A 350 26.30 1.63 3.70
CA LEU A 350 25.49 2.43 2.79
C LEU A 350 26.24 3.70 2.36
N PRO A 351 26.03 4.20 1.13
CA PRO A 351 26.59 5.49 0.69
C PRO A 351 26.16 6.64 1.60
N LYS A 352 26.95 7.72 1.61
CA LYS A 352 26.67 8.92 2.43
C LYS A 352 25.23 9.41 2.24
N GLY A 353 24.57 9.72 3.34
CA GLY A 353 23.18 10.17 3.40
C GLY A 353 22.15 9.04 3.43
N PHE A 354 22.52 7.80 3.10
CA PHE A 354 21.64 6.63 3.22
C PHE A 354 21.87 5.90 4.53
N GLY A 355 20.77 5.49 5.17
CA GLY A 355 20.81 4.75 6.42
C GLY A 355 19.48 4.09 6.73
N VAL A 356 19.50 3.12 7.65
CA VAL A 356 18.29 2.56 8.25
C VAL A 356 17.79 3.57 9.27
N GLN A 357 16.62 4.16 9.04
CA GLN A 357 16.10 5.17 9.96
C GLN A 357 15.41 4.52 11.16
N GLU A 358 15.54 5.17 12.32
CA GLU A 358 14.66 4.91 13.46
C GLU A 358 13.28 5.46 13.14
N LEU A 359 12.34 4.56 12.87
CA LEU A 359 11.00 4.92 12.42
C LEU A 359 10.02 4.78 13.58
N LYS A 360 9.39 5.88 13.99
CA LYS A 360 8.34 5.83 15.01
C LYS A 360 7.10 5.14 14.43
N ILE A 361 6.68 4.02 15.03
CA ILE A 361 5.47 3.30 14.63
C ILE A 361 4.40 3.48 15.71
N GLN A 362 3.23 3.97 15.33
CA GLN A 362 2.10 4.20 16.24
C GLN A 362 0.80 3.70 15.63
N GLN A 363 -0.15 3.34 16.50
CA GLN A 363 -1.52 3.05 16.12
C GLN A 363 -2.47 4.19 16.54
N SER A 364 -3.46 4.46 15.71
CA SER A 364 -4.61 5.32 16.02
C SER A 364 -5.82 4.45 16.38
N HIS A 365 -6.65 4.96 17.28
CA HIS A 365 -7.92 4.35 17.69
C HIS A 365 -9.06 4.64 16.71
N LEU A 366 -8.83 5.48 15.70
CA LEU A 366 -9.86 5.87 14.75
C LEU A 366 -9.98 4.83 13.63
N LEU A 367 -11.21 4.36 13.41
CA LEU A 367 -11.54 3.41 12.35
C LEU A 367 -11.93 4.15 11.06
N PHE A 368 -11.30 3.78 9.95
CA PHE A 368 -11.65 4.36 8.65
C PHE A 368 -13.05 3.95 8.21
N GLU A 369 -13.92 4.92 7.91
CA GLU A 369 -15.33 4.69 7.59
C GLU A 369 -15.60 3.80 6.36
N LYS A 370 -14.65 3.72 5.43
CA LYS A 370 -14.75 2.87 4.22
C LYS A 370 -13.94 1.56 4.31
N SER A 371 -13.39 1.27 5.49
CA SER A 371 -12.70 0.00 5.75
C SER A 371 -13.68 -1.19 5.70
N ARG A 372 -13.15 -2.39 5.48
CA ARG A 372 -13.95 -3.62 5.47
C ARG A 372 -14.78 -3.78 6.75
N CYS A 373 -14.15 -3.63 7.91
CA CYS A 373 -14.80 -3.78 9.21
C CYS A 373 -15.90 -2.73 9.43
N ALA A 374 -15.65 -1.46 9.12
CA ALA A 374 -16.64 -0.40 9.28
C ALA A 374 -17.87 -0.60 8.38
N VAL A 375 -17.65 -1.03 7.13
CA VAL A 375 -18.76 -1.30 6.20
C VAL A 375 -19.52 -2.58 6.58
N GLN A 376 -18.85 -3.59 7.11
CA GLN A 376 -19.50 -4.81 7.63
C GLN A 376 -20.39 -4.51 8.84
N ALA A 377 -19.88 -3.73 9.81
CA ALA A 377 -20.62 -3.41 11.04
C ALA A 377 -21.91 -2.62 10.79
N LYS A 378 -21.96 -1.82 9.72
CA LYS A 378 -23.16 -1.06 9.32
C LYS A 378 -24.22 -1.93 8.61
N ARG A 379 -23.97 -3.24 8.45
CA ARG A 379 -24.75 -4.13 7.59
C ARG A 379 -24.98 -5.50 8.23
N PRO A 380 -25.66 -5.56 9.39
CA PRO A 380 -25.88 -6.83 10.08
C PRO A 380 -26.62 -7.88 9.22
N ASP A 381 -27.51 -7.46 8.30
CA ASP A 381 -28.45 -8.39 7.62
C ASP A 381 -28.35 -8.46 6.08
N SER A 382 -27.27 -7.96 5.45
CA SER A 382 -27.17 -7.99 3.99
C SER A 382 -26.52 -9.30 3.46
N LEU A 383 -27.28 -10.11 2.72
CA LEU A 383 -26.83 -11.37 2.05
C LEU A 383 -25.74 -11.18 0.97
N GLY A 384 -25.38 -9.94 0.62
CA GLY A 384 -24.43 -9.64 -0.46
C GLY A 384 -22.97 -9.70 0.00
N ARG A 385 -22.13 -10.43 -0.74
CA ARG A 385 -20.67 -10.48 -0.50
C ARG A 385 -20.05 -9.09 -0.61
N LEU A 386 -19.36 -8.66 0.46
CA LEU A 386 -18.58 -7.42 0.44
C LEU A 386 -17.33 -7.56 -0.44
N VAL A 387 -17.14 -6.64 -1.38
CA VAL A 387 -16.04 -6.70 -2.35
C VAL A 387 -15.10 -5.50 -2.25
N PRO A 388 -13.79 -5.66 -2.53
CA PRO A 388 -12.89 -4.52 -2.58
C PRO A 388 -13.22 -3.61 -3.77
N CYS A 389 -13.20 -2.30 -3.55
CA CYS A 389 -13.46 -1.28 -4.58
C CYS A 389 -12.59 -1.51 -5.82
N GLY A 390 -13.21 -1.41 -7.00
CA GLY A 390 -12.51 -1.58 -8.27
C GLY A 390 -11.53 -0.47 -8.61
N ALA A 391 -11.80 0.73 -8.10
CA ALA A 391 -11.05 1.96 -8.38
C ALA A 391 -10.02 2.28 -7.29
N ALA A 392 -9.06 3.11 -7.64
CA ALA A 392 -8.04 3.66 -6.76
C ALA A 392 -7.92 5.16 -7.03
N ILE A 393 -8.06 5.97 -5.98
CA ILE A 393 -7.90 7.42 -6.05
C ILE A 393 -6.45 7.76 -5.71
N SER A 394 -5.85 8.66 -6.46
CA SER A 394 -4.57 9.28 -6.19
C SER A 394 -4.76 10.79 -6.08
N TRP A 395 -4.25 11.40 -5.01
CA TRP A 395 -4.30 12.84 -4.81
C TRP A 395 -2.94 13.36 -4.37
N SER A 396 -2.50 14.49 -4.93
CA SER A 396 -1.25 15.18 -4.59
C SER A 396 -1.55 16.66 -4.36
N ALA A 397 -0.89 17.29 -3.38
CA ALA A 397 -0.98 18.73 -3.11
C ALA A 397 -0.25 19.55 -4.17
N VAL A 398 -0.80 19.56 -5.38
CA VAL A 398 -0.28 20.33 -6.53
C VAL A 398 -1.43 21.13 -7.15
N PRO A 399 -1.18 22.32 -7.71
CA PRO A 399 -2.24 23.20 -8.20
C PRO A 399 -2.96 22.63 -9.43
N GLU A 400 -2.20 22.00 -10.35
CA GLU A 400 -2.73 21.47 -11.60
C GLU A 400 -3.16 20.01 -11.42
N GLU A 401 -4.44 19.73 -11.66
CA GLU A 401 -5.00 18.37 -11.69
C GLU A 401 -4.56 17.53 -10.48
N PRO A 402 -4.89 17.93 -9.24
CA PRO A 402 -4.38 17.28 -8.02
C PRO A 402 -4.82 15.82 -7.90
N LEU A 403 -5.89 15.42 -8.58
CA LEU A 403 -6.57 14.15 -8.44
C LEU A 403 -6.58 13.32 -9.73
N ASP A 404 -6.41 12.01 -9.57
CA ASP A 404 -6.53 11.02 -10.64
C ASP A 404 -7.19 9.74 -10.08
N VAL A 405 -8.20 9.21 -10.77
CA VAL A 405 -8.93 8.00 -10.40
C VAL A 405 -8.64 6.92 -11.43
N THR A 406 -8.13 5.77 -10.96
CA THR A 406 -7.72 4.68 -11.84
C THR A 406 -8.49 3.39 -11.58
N ALA A 407 -8.68 2.59 -12.62
CA ALA A 407 -9.19 1.22 -12.56
C ALA A 407 -8.34 0.33 -13.47
N ASN A 408 -7.92 -0.84 -12.97
CA ASN A 408 -7.04 -1.77 -13.69
C ASN A 408 -5.75 -1.11 -14.22
N GLY A 409 -5.25 -0.11 -13.50
CA GLY A 409 -3.99 0.59 -13.81
C GLY A 409 -4.10 1.76 -14.79
N PHE A 410 -5.28 2.06 -15.32
CA PHE A 410 -5.55 3.19 -16.22
C PHE A 410 -6.57 4.16 -15.61
N PRO A 411 -6.65 5.43 -16.06
CA PRO A 411 -7.73 6.32 -15.68
C PRO A 411 -9.10 5.67 -15.87
N GLN A 412 -10.01 5.87 -14.91
CA GLN A 412 -11.34 5.29 -14.92
C GLN A 412 -12.08 5.68 -16.21
N GLY A 413 -12.69 4.70 -16.88
CA GLY A 413 -13.36 4.90 -18.17
C GLY A 413 -12.47 4.70 -19.40
N THR A 414 -11.16 4.45 -19.22
CA THR A 414 -10.27 4.12 -20.35
C THR A 414 -10.74 2.85 -21.06
N THR A 415 -11.08 2.97 -22.35
CA THR A 415 -11.46 1.84 -23.21
C THR A 415 -10.21 1.16 -23.79
N LYS A 416 -10.35 -0.09 -24.28
CA LYS A 416 -9.25 -0.81 -24.94
C LYS A 416 -8.64 -0.02 -26.12
N LYS A 417 -9.49 0.67 -26.89
CA LYS A 417 -9.07 1.52 -28.03
C LYS A 417 -8.33 2.79 -27.59
N GLY A 418 -8.60 3.29 -26.38
CA GLY A 418 -7.96 4.50 -25.84
C GLY A 418 -6.58 4.25 -25.23
N ILE A 419 -6.21 3.00 -24.96
CA ILE A 419 -4.92 2.66 -24.36
C ILE A 419 -3.77 3.07 -25.30
N GLY A 420 -2.79 3.79 -24.76
CA GLY A 420 -1.64 4.35 -25.50
C GLY A 420 -1.72 5.87 -25.67
N ASN A 421 -2.94 6.43 -25.69
CA ASN A 421 -3.17 7.86 -25.76
C ASN A 421 -2.69 8.59 -24.50
N LEU A 422 -2.40 9.89 -24.61
CA LEU A 422 -1.95 10.71 -23.49
C LEU A 422 -2.99 10.77 -22.35
N GLN A 423 -4.27 10.87 -22.71
CA GLN A 423 -5.39 10.96 -21.76
C GLN A 423 -5.65 9.65 -21.01
N ALA A 424 -5.15 8.52 -21.51
CA ALA A 424 -5.28 7.20 -20.89
C ALA A 424 -4.16 6.91 -19.88
N ARG A 425 -3.40 7.92 -19.45
CA ARG A 425 -2.26 7.75 -18.55
C ARG A 425 -2.61 8.29 -17.18
N SER A 426 -2.37 7.47 -16.16
CA SER A 426 -2.40 7.98 -14.79
C SER A 426 -1.33 9.06 -14.60
N ARG A 427 -1.65 10.10 -13.83
CA ARG A 427 -0.74 11.21 -13.48
C ARG A 427 0.42 10.77 -12.61
N ILE A 428 0.26 9.61 -11.98
CA ILE A 428 1.29 8.97 -11.19
C ILE A 428 1.83 7.71 -11.88
N SER A 429 1.62 7.50 -13.18
CA SER A 429 2.26 6.41 -13.96
C SER A 429 3.78 6.59 -14.06
N LYS A 430 4.54 5.59 -14.54
CA LYS A 430 6.00 5.74 -14.65
C LYS A 430 6.35 6.83 -15.66
N VAL A 431 5.69 6.81 -16.82
CA VAL A 431 5.88 7.81 -17.88
C VAL A 431 5.45 9.21 -17.43
N ALA A 432 4.36 9.35 -16.66
CA ALA A 432 3.95 10.66 -16.16
C ALA A 432 4.96 11.26 -15.17
N LEU A 433 5.44 10.46 -14.20
CA LEU A 433 6.49 10.92 -13.28
C LEU A 433 7.82 11.20 -14.00
N PHE A 434 8.14 10.45 -15.06
CA PHE A 434 9.33 10.73 -15.86
C PHE A 434 9.20 12.04 -16.64
N ARG A 435 8.02 12.35 -17.18
CA ARG A 435 7.75 13.66 -17.78
C ARG A 435 7.82 14.79 -16.77
N SER A 436 7.38 14.58 -15.52
CA SER A 436 7.59 15.56 -14.45
C SER A 436 9.08 15.81 -14.18
N PHE A 437 9.89 14.75 -14.20
CA PHE A 437 11.35 14.84 -14.13
C PHE A 437 11.94 15.63 -15.32
N GLN A 438 11.55 15.31 -16.56
CA GLN A 438 12.00 16.02 -17.76
C GLN A 438 11.61 17.50 -17.74
N LYS A 439 10.37 17.83 -17.31
CA LYS A 439 9.89 19.22 -17.15
C LYS A 439 10.70 19.99 -16.10
N LEU A 440 11.06 19.34 -14.99
CA LEU A 440 11.95 19.95 -13.99
C LEU A 440 13.34 20.19 -14.57
N LEU A 441 13.91 19.18 -15.24
CA LEU A 441 15.22 19.29 -15.87
C LEU A 441 15.29 20.43 -16.88
N SER A 442 14.27 20.58 -17.75
CA SER A 442 14.18 21.66 -18.73
C SER A 442 13.95 23.05 -18.12
N SER A 443 13.48 23.12 -16.87
CA SER A 443 13.30 24.40 -16.16
C SER A 443 14.60 24.92 -15.52
N ILE A 444 15.65 24.09 -15.46
CA ILE A 444 16.94 24.43 -14.88
C ILE A 444 17.93 24.61 -16.03
N ALA A 445 18.71 25.69 -16.01
CA ALA A 445 19.79 25.89 -16.98
C ALA A 445 20.82 24.73 -16.93
N GLU A 446 21.30 24.27 -18.08
CA GLU A 446 22.15 23.08 -18.18
C GLU A 446 23.43 23.17 -17.33
N ASP A 447 24.01 24.36 -17.22
CA ASP A 447 25.19 24.62 -16.39
C ASP A 447 24.91 24.42 -14.89
N LYS A 448 23.65 24.50 -14.47
CA LYS A 448 23.19 24.30 -13.09
C LYS A 448 22.70 22.88 -12.80
N TRP A 449 22.68 21.99 -13.78
CA TRP A 449 22.25 20.60 -13.56
C TRP A 449 23.16 19.85 -12.56
N PRO A 450 22.61 18.88 -11.80
CA PRO A 450 23.41 17.95 -11.01
C PRO A 450 24.49 17.26 -11.85
N TYR A 451 25.62 16.94 -11.22
CA TYR A 451 26.74 16.25 -11.88
C TYR A 451 26.29 14.96 -12.62
N SER A 452 25.47 14.13 -11.98
CA SER A 452 24.95 12.87 -12.53
C SER A 452 24.14 13.01 -13.83
N LEU A 453 23.65 14.22 -14.14
CA LEU A 453 22.87 14.50 -15.35
C LEU A 453 23.68 15.26 -16.42
N ARG A 454 24.87 15.78 -16.07
CA ARG A 454 25.74 16.52 -17.00
C ARG A 454 26.81 15.66 -17.66
N VAL A 455 27.23 14.58 -17.00
CA VAL A 455 28.40 13.78 -17.42
C VAL A 455 28.15 12.89 -18.63
N GLN A 456 26.89 12.57 -18.92
CA GLN A 456 26.54 11.67 -20.02
C GLN A 456 25.17 12.03 -20.57
N LYS A 457 24.98 11.80 -21.86
CA LYS A 457 23.67 11.93 -22.49
C LYS A 457 22.79 10.74 -22.11
N LEU A 458 21.57 11.02 -21.69
CA LEU A 458 20.61 10.03 -21.22
C LEU A 458 19.31 10.14 -22.01
N HIS A 459 18.77 8.99 -22.42
CA HIS A 459 17.61 8.89 -23.28
C HIS A 459 16.45 8.20 -22.57
N THR A 460 16.70 7.02 -22.01
CA THR A 460 15.61 6.17 -21.50
C THR A 460 15.36 6.35 -20.00
N TYR A 461 14.13 6.09 -19.56
CA TYR A 461 13.77 6.07 -18.14
C TYR A 461 14.71 5.19 -17.30
N LEU A 462 15.17 4.06 -17.84
CA LEU A 462 16.11 3.17 -17.16
C LEU A 462 17.48 3.82 -16.99
N GLU A 463 17.99 4.49 -18.03
CA GLU A 463 19.28 5.17 -18.01
C GLU A 463 19.31 6.28 -16.98
N TYR A 464 18.30 7.15 -16.97
CA TYR A 464 18.17 8.17 -15.92
C TYR A 464 18.17 7.55 -14.53
N LYS A 465 17.39 6.48 -14.31
CA LYS A 465 17.41 5.81 -13.00
C LYS A 465 18.78 5.25 -12.64
N LYS A 466 19.51 4.67 -13.59
CA LYS A 466 20.84 4.11 -13.36
C LYS A 466 21.89 5.18 -13.07
N ALA A 467 21.77 6.35 -13.68
CA ALA A 467 22.69 7.48 -13.50
C ALA A 467 22.65 8.06 -12.07
N ALA A 468 21.59 7.83 -11.30
CA ALA A 468 21.57 8.09 -9.85
C ALA A 468 22.41 7.04 -9.09
N SER A 469 23.73 7.07 -9.27
CA SER A 469 24.68 6.04 -8.83
C SER A 469 24.59 5.74 -7.34
N THR A 470 24.59 6.77 -6.49
CA THR A 470 24.51 6.61 -5.03
C THR A 470 23.25 5.88 -4.58
N TYR A 471 22.10 6.18 -5.21
CA TYR A 471 20.85 5.43 -4.96
C TYR A 471 20.95 3.97 -5.43
N GLN A 472 21.58 3.72 -6.58
CA GLN A 472 21.74 2.36 -7.10
C GLN A 472 22.71 1.54 -6.24
N GLU A 473 23.78 2.15 -5.73
CA GLU A 473 24.72 1.56 -4.78
C GLU A 473 24.01 1.19 -3.48
N ALA A 474 23.30 2.13 -2.86
CA ALA A 474 22.49 1.88 -1.67
C ALA A 474 21.48 0.74 -1.89
N TRP A 475 20.81 0.74 -3.05
CA TRP A 475 19.89 -0.33 -3.41
C TRP A 475 20.56 -1.68 -3.66
N SER A 476 21.79 -1.68 -4.16
CA SER A 476 22.60 -2.87 -4.34
C SER A 476 22.99 -3.46 -2.98
N THR A 477 23.48 -2.63 -2.06
CA THR A 477 23.85 -3.01 -0.70
C THR A 477 22.66 -3.60 0.06
N LEU A 478 21.52 -2.90 0.07
CA LEU A 478 20.31 -3.40 0.75
C LEU A 478 19.85 -4.76 0.21
N ARG A 479 19.89 -4.97 -1.11
CA ARG A 479 19.55 -6.27 -1.69
C ARG A 479 20.53 -7.36 -1.30
N LYS A 480 21.83 -7.09 -1.32
CA LYS A 480 22.84 -8.08 -0.96
C LYS A 480 22.72 -8.52 0.50
N GLN A 481 22.38 -7.59 1.40
CA GLN A 481 22.42 -7.84 2.84
C GLN A 481 21.07 -8.28 3.44
N ALA A 482 19.93 -7.79 2.92
CA ALA A 482 18.62 -8.09 3.50
C ALA A 482 17.57 -8.54 2.48
N PHE A 483 17.57 -7.97 1.26
CA PHE A 483 16.51 -8.19 0.27
C PHE A 483 16.98 -8.98 -0.96
N GLY A 484 17.69 -10.08 -0.75
CA GLY A 484 18.32 -10.88 -1.82
C GLY A 484 17.33 -11.35 -2.87
N SER A 485 16.16 -11.80 -2.44
CA SER A 485 15.11 -12.33 -3.31
C SER A 485 14.14 -11.25 -3.83
N TRP A 486 14.48 -9.97 -3.76
CA TRP A 486 13.58 -8.93 -4.26
C TRP A 486 13.29 -9.07 -5.76
N ILE A 487 12.03 -9.30 -6.12
CA ILE A 487 11.60 -9.41 -7.52
C ILE A 487 11.68 -8.06 -8.22
N ARG A 488 12.37 -8.02 -9.35
CA ARG A 488 12.48 -6.86 -10.22
C ARG A 488 11.73 -7.11 -11.53
N ASN A 489 11.07 -6.07 -12.03
CA ASN A 489 10.60 -6.10 -13.41
C ASN A 489 11.82 -6.20 -14.34
N PRO A 490 11.71 -6.97 -15.44
CA PRO A 490 12.73 -7.00 -16.47
C PRO A 490 13.06 -5.59 -17.01
N PRO A 491 14.29 -5.35 -17.52
CA PRO A 491 14.74 -4.02 -17.92
C PRO A 491 13.88 -3.35 -19.00
N ASP A 492 13.31 -4.13 -19.92
CA ASP A 492 12.46 -3.68 -21.03
C ASP A 492 11.21 -2.91 -20.56
N TYR A 493 10.70 -3.16 -19.36
CA TYR A 493 9.61 -2.37 -18.75
C TYR A 493 10.01 -0.96 -18.31
N HIS A 494 11.25 -0.57 -18.54
CA HIS A 494 11.85 0.72 -18.19
C HIS A 494 12.60 1.39 -19.35
N GLN A 495 12.58 0.84 -20.58
CA GLN A 495 13.33 1.37 -21.72
C GLN A 495 12.59 2.45 -22.53
N PHE A 496 11.49 2.99 -22.01
CA PHE A 496 10.74 4.07 -22.68
C PHE A 496 11.37 5.44 -22.42
N GLU A 497 11.07 6.39 -23.31
CA GLU A 497 11.55 7.79 -23.29
C GLU A 497 10.49 8.79 -22.78
#